data_AF-A0A2E0WWY1-F1
#
_entry.id   AF-A0A2E0WWY1-F1
#
_cell.length_a   1.000
_cell.length_b   1.000
_cell.length_c   1.000
_cell.angle_alpha   90.00
_cell.angle_beta   90.00
_cell.angle_gamma   90.00
#
_symmetry.space_group_name_H-M   'P 1'
#
loop_
_entity.id
_entity.type
_entity.pdbx_description
1 polymer ?
#
loop_
_entity_poly.entity_id
_entity_poly.type
_entity_poly.pdbx_seq_one_letter_code
_entity_poly.pdbx_strand_id
1 'polypeptide(L)'
;MSQNRFSVEMDYSLDLLALLVTPLAFPLFDYEAKNGKLTASPTALLESLRRYADKLTLFWQAGKIHRPTKARQLFGYLEQCVVEVAAPRGGVFHPKLWVLRFEPIGRKPDNEWPIEYRVLCPSRILTLDRSWDTMLAIEGTYWPQEPRSDANSPLAQMISRLPDLAVRQPTTETASQHTRLLAKELPRVAFEPPEDAHSIRFLPLGLDSSGGWPFDRPIDRLLVISPFVSDGMIRRVSQGAEAVVVSRTEELARLQPETLKRLKAAHTLDPAAESDALEVTDHEEPVELSDGADEGSQGNEESPRNAGNGSLSGLHAKVYIADRNGEGHVWTGSANATDAAFEKNVEILVELVGRKEQYGLEAVLDSQNTQGLRSLLQPFVRPQENEVDEVAERLERLLDAAQMAIASHELRIHVGSDNVQSDELFNLRVRAANPLPAQWLSAGDVSCRPITLRETWQQKFVDSSTATFQQLHFDRLTPFILFCVRVSIEERSQERQFVVNLPIEGLPEDRRKREALQAVQRWRVDRPHGRTGYIGLWFRSHRRASDRLRRCAAAAVSPRATRVPDVGSGTSERSTSHA
;
A
#
# COMPACT_ATOMS: atom_id res chain seq x y z
N MET A 1 -14.51 -2.71 24.51
CA MET A 1 -13.43 -2.27 23.61
C MET A 1 -13.04 -3.45 22.76
N SER A 2 -12.85 -3.27 21.45
CA SER A 2 -12.37 -4.32 20.56
C SER A 2 -10.91 -4.06 20.16
N GLN A 3 -10.12 -5.12 20.00
CA GLN A 3 -8.74 -5.05 19.54
C GLN A 3 -8.67 -5.62 18.14
N ASN A 4 -7.87 -5.00 17.27
CA ASN A 4 -7.50 -5.66 16.03
C ASN A 4 -6.76 -6.97 16.36
N ARG A 5 -7.31 -8.09 15.88
CA ARG A 5 -6.70 -9.40 16.03
C ARG A 5 -5.63 -9.60 14.96
N PHE A 6 -5.96 -9.33 13.71
CA PHE A 6 -5.05 -9.33 12.55
C PHE A 6 -5.66 -8.63 11.32
N SER A 7 -4.83 -8.24 10.36
CA SER A 7 -5.25 -7.72 9.05
C SER A 7 -4.59 -8.48 7.89
N VAL A 8 -5.34 -8.59 6.78
CA VAL A 8 -4.80 -8.94 5.46
C VAL A 8 -4.93 -7.73 4.55
N GLU A 9 -3.82 -7.31 4.00
CA GLU A 9 -3.67 -6.09 3.22
C GLU A 9 -3.08 -6.41 1.85
N MET A 10 -3.44 -5.61 0.85
CA MET A 10 -2.95 -5.75 -0.51
C MET A 10 -2.59 -4.37 -1.06
N ASP A 11 -1.43 -4.24 -1.71
CA ASP A 11 -0.99 -3.00 -2.32
C ASP A 11 0.14 -3.22 -3.37
N TYR A 12 0.58 -2.16 -4.07
CA TYR A 12 1.44 -2.22 -5.27
C TYR A 12 2.86 -1.63 -5.13
N SER A 13 3.07 -0.41 -4.59
CA SER A 13 4.43 0.20 -4.40
C SER A 13 4.81 0.50 -2.91
N LEU A 14 5.86 -0.14 -2.34
CA LEU A 14 6.05 -0.27 -0.88
C LEU A 14 7.20 0.61 -0.44
N ASP A 15 6.95 1.44 0.56
CA ASP A 15 8.01 2.04 1.36
C ASP A 15 8.06 1.34 2.72
N LEU A 16 9.20 0.71 3.04
CA LEU A 16 9.36 -0.01 4.30
C LEU A 16 9.26 0.91 5.53
N LEU A 17 9.60 2.19 5.42
CA LEU A 17 9.41 3.17 6.50
C LEU A 17 7.93 3.49 6.68
N ALA A 18 7.17 3.64 5.59
CA ALA A 18 5.72 3.82 5.67
C ALA A 18 5.05 2.59 6.30
N LEU A 19 5.49 1.40 5.93
CA LEU A 19 4.97 0.15 6.50
C LEU A 19 5.25 0.01 8.00
N LEU A 20 6.35 0.54 8.53
CA LEU A 20 6.59 0.56 9.98
C LEU A 20 5.50 1.32 10.75
N VAL A 21 4.82 2.29 10.12
CA VAL A 21 3.75 3.05 10.77
C VAL A 21 2.51 2.19 11.02
N THR A 22 2.17 1.26 10.12
CA THR A 22 0.97 0.41 10.23
C THR A 22 0.93 -0.43 11.53
N PRO A 23 1.94 -1.25 11.88
CA PRO A 23 1.94 -2.00 13.13
C PRO A 23 2.09 -1.09 14.37
N LEU A 24 2.69 0.08 14.23
CA LEU A 24 2.87 1.05 15.32
C LEU A 24 1.60 1.88 15.58
N ALA A 25 0.73 2.03 14.58
CA ALA A 25 -0.55 2.71 14.68
C ALA A 25 -1.52 2.02 15.65
N PHE A 26 -1.51 0.68 15.72
CA PHE A 26 -2.42 -0.09 16.58
C PHE A 26 -2.36 0.31 18.07
N PRO A 27 -1.18 0.45 18.70
CA PRO A 27 -1.07 0.89 20.09
C PRO A 27 -0.85 2.39 20.27
N LEU A 28 -0.60 3.15 19.21
CA LEU A 28 -0.36 4.59 19.28
C LEU A 28 -1.55 5.33 19.92
N PHE A 29 -2.79 4.87 19.69
CA PHE A 29 -3.99 5.39 20.35
C PHE A 29 -4.03 5.12 21.86
N ASP A 30 -3.48 3.99 22.32
CA ASP A 30 -3.42 3.66 23.75
C ASP A 30 -2.36 4.51 24.49
N TYR A 31 -1.38 5.04 23.76
CA TYR A 31 -0.25 5.80 24.31
C TYR A 31 -0.33 7.31 24.05
N GLU A 32 -1.39 7.81 23.43
CA GLU A 32 -1.61 9.25 23.28
C GLU A 32 -2.28 9.83 24.52
N ALA A 33 -1.57 10.73 25.22
CA ALA A 33 -2.20 11.56 26.25
C ALA A 33 -3.22 12.52 25.61
N LYS A 34 -4.19 13.03 26.40
CA LYS A 34 -5.24 13.97 25.95
C LYS A 34 -4.72 15.23 25.22
N ASN A 35 -3.43 15.54 25.31
CA ASN A 35 -2.76 16.64 24.62
C ASN A 35 -2.01 16.21 23.34
N GLY A 36 -2.25 14.99 22.85
CA GLY A 36 -1.59 14.43 21.67
C GLY A 36 -0.10 14.14 21.85
N LYS A 37 0.43 14.15 23.09
CA LYS A 37 1.81 13.70 23.37
C LYS A 37 1.85 12.18 23.45
N LEU A 38 2.75 11.60 22.65
CA LEU A 38 3.15 10.20 22.74
C LEU A 38 3.80 9.98 24.10
N THR A 39 3.18 9.14 24.93
CA THR A 39 3.70 8.74 26.24
C THR A 39 4.52 7.45 26.18
N ALA A 40 4.54 6.77 25.01
CA ALA A 40 5.24 5.51 24.82
C ALA A 40 6.77 5.67 24.87
N SER A 41 7.43 4.82 25.65
CA SER A 41 8.89 4.66 25.55
C SER A 41 9.28 4.00 24.22
N PRO A 42 10.50 4.24 23.70
CA PRO A 42 11.07 3.48 22.59
C PRO A 42 10.94 1.95 22.73
N THR A 43 11.05 1.43 23.95
CA THR A 43 10.86 0.01 24.24
C THR A 43 9.41 -0.43 24.08
N ALA A 44 8.44 0.38 24.50
CA ALA A 44 7.03 0.11 24.28
C ALA A 44 6.69 0.12 22.78
N LEU A 45 7.30 1.00 22.00
CA LEU A 45 7.16 1.06 20.54
C LEU A 45 7.80 -0.15 19.83
N LEU A 46 8.97 -0.62 20.30
CA LEU A 46 9.61 -1.82 19.76
C LEU A 46 8.83 -3.09 20.11
N GLU A 47 8.35 -3.20 21.35
CA GLU A 47 7.44 -4.29 21.75
C GLU A 47 6.12 -4.26 20.99
N SER A 48 5.62 -3.07 20.69
CA SER A 48 4.45 -2.86 19.84
C SER A 48 4.71 -3.36 18.41
N LEU A 49 5.79 -2.91 17.78
CA LEU A 49 6.19 -3.37 16.45
C LEU A 49 6.29 -4.90 16.40
N ARG A 50 6.97 -5.50 17.39
CA ARG A 50 7.08 -6.97 17.51
C ARG A 50 5.72 -7.65 17.66
N ARG A 51 4.84 -7.11 18.50
CA ARG A 51 3.53 -7.70 18.79
C ARG A 51 2.55 -7.63 17.62
N TYR A 52 2.62 -6.57 16.83
CA TYR A 52 1.65 -6.29 15.76
C TYR A 52 2.15 -6.64 14.37
N ALA A 53 3.46 -6.75 14.13
CA ALA A 53 3.98 -7.20 12.84
C ALA A 53 3.50 -8.62 12.49
N ASP A 54 3.49 -9.56 13.45
CA ASP A 54 3.00 -10.93 13.24
C ASP A 54 1.47 -11.00 13.02
N LYS A 55 0.75 -9.90 13.29
CA LYS A 55 -0.70 -9.77 13.06
C LYS A 55 -1.02 -9.11 11.71
N LEU A 56 -0.01 -8.69 10.97
CA LEU A 56 -0.16 -8.07 9.67
C LEU A 56 0.24 -9.10 8.59
N THR A 57 -0.55 -9.20 7.54
CA THR A 57 -0.17 -9.95 6.34
C THR A 57 -0.41 -9.06 5.13
N LEU A 58 0.67 -8.62 4.50
CA LEU A 58 0.66 -7.72 3.38
C LEU A 58 1.06 -8.48 2.11
N PHE A 59 0.10 -8.66 1.21
CA PHE A 59 0.34 -9.18 -0.14
C PHE A 59 0.69 -8.04 -1.08
N TRP A 60 1.72 -8.25 -1.89
CA TRP A 60 2.46 -7.15 -2.46
C TRP A 60 3.01 -7.43 -3.86
N GLN A 61 2.94 -6.50 -4.81
CA GLN A 61 3.55 -6.73 -6.14
C GLN A 61 5.07 -6.96 -6.04
N ALA A 62 5.51 -8.14 -6.50
CA ALA A 62 6.91 -8.52 -6.51
C ALA A 62 7.79 -7.48 -7.21
N GLY A 63 8.90 -7.13 -6.57
CA GLY A 63 9.89 -6.19 -7.08
C GLY A 63 9.54 -4.72 -6.88
N LYS A 64 8.35 -4.35 -6.39
CA LYS A 64 7.94 -2.96 -6.20
C LYS A 64 8.15 -2.45 -4.76
N ILE A 65 9.17 -2.95 -4.06
CA ILE A 65 9.63 -2.37 -2.79
C ILE A 65 10.71 -1.33 -3.09
N HIS A 66 10.52 -0.10 -2.65
CA HIS A 66 11.45 1.01 -2.89
C HIS A 66 12.75 0.87 -2.09
N ARG A 67 13.84 1.46 -2.60
CA ARG A 67 15.09 1.63 -1.84
C ARG A 67 14.78 2.41 -0.55
N PRO A 68 15.10 1.89 0.64
CA PRO A 68 14.99 2.66 1.86
C PRO A 68 16.04 3.78 1.88
N THR A 69 15.64 4.99 2.28
CA THR A 69 16.54 6.15 2.41
C THR A 69 17.51 6.04 3.58
N LYS A 70 17.19 5.22 4.59
CA LYS A 70 18.06 4.92 5.73
C LYS A 70 18.05 3.43 6.02
N ALA A 71 19.23 2.82 6.17
CA ALA A 71 19.35 1.44 6.63
C ALA A 71 18.88 1.36 8.08
N ARG A 72 17.80 0.59 8.34
CA ARG A 72 17.25 0.43 9.69
C ARG A 72 17.13 -1.04 10.04
N GLN A 73 17.70 -1.40 11.19
CA GLN A 73 17.55 -2.74 11.76
C GLN A 73 16.08 -3.09 12.08
N LEU A 74 15.22 -2.08 12.22
CA LEU A 74 13.78 -2.26 12.45
C LEU A 74 13.04 -2.94 11.29
N PHE A 75 13.60 -2.96 10.08
CA PHE A 75 12.97 -3.69 8.97
C PHE A 75 12.95 -5.19 9.20
N GLY A 76 13.82 -5.72 10.08
CA GLY A 76 13.81 -7.13 10.45
C GLY A 76 12.47 -7.64 10.98
N TYR A 77 11.68 -6.76 11.61
CA TYR A 77 10.33 -7.11 12.10
C TYR A 77 9.29 -7.24 10.99
N LEU A 78 9.55 -6.68 9.80
CA LEU A 78 8.62 -6.72 8.66
C LEU A 78 8.84 -7.94 7.76
N GLU A 79 9.95 -8.67 7.93
CA GLU A 79 10.39 -9.76 7.04
C GLU A 79 9.31 -10.84 6.84
N GLN A 80 8.53 -11.15 7.88
CA GLN A 80 7.50 -12.20 7.84
C GLN A 80 6.10 -11.72 7.48
N CYS A 81 5.83 -10.41 7.52
CA CYS A 81 4.51 -9.88 7.19
C CYS A 81 4.35 -9.55 5.70
N VAL A 82 5.44 -9.44 4.94
CA VAL A 82 5.41 -9.10 3.50
C VAL A 82 5.48 -10.36 2.64
N VAL A 83 4.44 -10.60 1.84
CA VAL A 83 4.34 -11.68 0.87
C VAL A 83 4.33 -11.09 -0.54
N GLU A 84 5.43 -11.23 -1.27
CA GLU A 84 5.50 -10.79 -2.67
C GLU A 84 4.72 -11.73 -3.59
N VAL A 85 3.90 -11.15 -4.48
CA VAL A 85 2.99 -11.82 -5.41
C VAL A 85 3.14 -11.28 -6.83
N ALA A 86 2.68 -12.06 -7.81
CA ALA A 86 2.56 -11.63 -9.20
C ALA A 86 1.15 -11.86 -9.73
N ALA A 87 0.70 -11.00 -10.65
CA ALA A 87 -0.59 -11.20 -11.30
C ALA A 87 -0.53 -12.38 -12.29
N PRO A 88 -1.57 -13.22 -12.36
CA PRO A 88 -1.54 -14.47 -13.11
C PRO A 88 -1.62 -14.29 -14.64
N ARG A 89 -1.96 -13.10 -15.15
CA ARG A 89 -2.19 -12.83 -16.58
C ARG A 89 -1.11 -11.97 -17.24
N GLY A 90 0.06 -11.87 -16.62
CA GLY A 90 1.16 -11.03 -17.12
C GLY A 90 0.91 -9.51 -17.00
N GLY A 91 -0.12 -9.09 -16.27
CA GLY A 91 -0.27 -7.72 -15.78
C GLY A 91 0.46 -7.53 -14.45
N VAL A 92 0.02 -6.54 -13.66
CA VAL A 92 0.53 -6.29 -12.31
C VAL A 92 -0.51 -6.58 -11.23
N PHE A 93 -0.06 -6.99 -10.04
CA PHE A 93 -0.90 -7.08 -8.85
C PHE A 93 -1.04 -5.67 -8.27
N HIS A 94 -2.18 -5.05 -8.48
CA HIS A 94 -2.41 -3.66 -8.09
C HIS A 94 -3.67 -3.41 -7.22
N PRO A 95 -4.27 -4.40 -6.52
CA PRO A 95 -5.37 -4.09 -5.61
C PRO A 95 -4.88 -3.22 -4.45
N LYS A 96 -5.80 -2.41 -3.91
CA LYS A 96 -5.62 -1.63 -2.69
C LYS A 96 -6.79 -1.93 -1.77
N LEU A 97 -6.57 -2.86 -0.85
CA LEU A 97 -7.63 -3.42 -0.02
C LEU A 97 -7.08 -3.90 1.32
N TRP A 98 -7.66 -3.44 2.41
CA TRP A 98 -7.33 -3.90 3.76
C TRP A 98 -8.56 -4.52 4.39
N VAL A 99 -8.43 -5.76 4.86
CA VAL A 99 -9.48 -6.47 5.59
C VAL A 99 -9.00 -6.70 7.02
N LEU A 100 -9.63 -6.02 7.96
CA LEU A 100 -9.30 -6.05 9.38
C LEU A 100 -10.35 -6.84 10.14
N ARG A 101 -9.91 -7.68 11.09
CA ARG A 101 -10.78 -8.48 11.95
C ARG A 101 -10.52 -8.14 13.41
N PHE A 102 -11.57 -7.71 14.11
CA PHE A 102 -11.49 -7.28 15.49
C PHE A 102 -12.09 -8.34 16.42
N GLU A 103 -11.35 -8.65 17.47
CA GLU A 103 -11.85 -9.47 18.58
C GLU A 103 -12.11 -8.59 19.79
N PRO A 104 -13.17 -8.86 20.54
CA PRO A 104 -13.54 -7.97 21.62
C PRO A 104 -12.76 -8.31 22.92
N ILE A 105 -12.34 -7.28 23.67
CA ILE A 105 -11.42 -7.37 24.83
C ILE A 105 -12.20 -7.32 26.15
N GLY A 106 -12.13 -8.38 26.96
CA GLY A 106 -12.71 -8.39 28.33
C GLY A 106 -13.34 -9.73 28.72
N ARG A 107 -13.93 -9.80 29.92
CA ARG A 107 -14.77 -10.94 30.32
C ARG A 107 -16.05 -10.88 29.50
N LYS A 108 -16.28 -11.88 28.65
CA LYS A 108 -17.54 -12.11 27.93
C LYS A 108 -18.68 -12.22 28.96
N PRO A 109 -19.60 -11.25 29.05
CA PRO A 109 -20.92 -11.55 29.59
C PRO A 109 -21.58 -12.43 28.53
N ASP A 110 -21.87 -13.68 28.86
CA ASP A 110 -22.69 -14.64 28.10
C ASP A 110 -22.58 -14.56 26.55
N ASN A 111 -21.57 -15.25 25.99
CA ASN A 111 -21.47 -15.74 24.59
C ASN A 111 -21.74 -14.83 23.36
N GLU A 112 -22.11 -13.57 23.49
CA GLU A 112 -22.59 -12.73 22.37
C GLU A 112 -21.78 -11.46 22.15
N TRP A 113 -20.45 -11.57 22.13
CA TRP A 113 -19.62 -10.43 21.77
C TRP A 113 -19.17 -10.56 20.31
N PRO A 114 -19.73 -9.74 19.39
CA PRO A 114 -19.55 -9.94 17.96
C PRO A 114 -18.09 -9.73 17.53
N ILE A 115 -17.67 -10.55 16.57
CA ILE A 115 -16.44 -10.30 15.82
C ILE A 115 -16.80 -9.24 14.78
N GLU A 116 -16.06 -8.13 14.77
CA GLU A 116 -16.29 -7.04 13.83
C GLU A 116 -15.25 -7.08 12.70
N TYR A 117 -15.67 -6.66 11.52
CA TYR A 117 -14.83 -6.51 10.35
C TYR A 117 -14.82 -5.06 9.90
N ARG A 118 -13.68 -4.66 9.37
CA ARG A 118 -13.55 -3.42 8.60
C ARG A 118 -12.86 -3.72 7.29
N VAL A 119 -13.44 -3.21 6.22
CA VAL A 119 -12.85 -3.24 4.89
C VAL A 119 -12.52 -1.82 4.48
N LEU A 120 -11.25 -1.56 4.19
CA LEU A 120 -10.78 -0.30 3.61
C LEU A 120 -10.39 -0.54 2.16
N CYS A 121 -10.95 0.23 1.24
CA CYS A 121 -10.60 0.19 -0.18
C CYS A 121 -10.18 1.60 -0.64
N PRO A 122 -8.88 1.95 -0.47
CA PRO A 122 -8.35 3.20 -0.98
C PRO A 122 -8.07 3.13 -2.48
N SER A 123 -8.21 4.25 -3.19
CA SER A 123 -7.83 4.33 -4.61
C SER A 123 -6.33 4.54 -4.80
N ARG A 124 -5.59 4.68 -3.71
CA ARG A 124 -4.20 5.10 -3.68
C ARG A 124 -3.39 4.22 -2.71
N ILE A 125 -2.13 4.06 -3.06
CA ILE A 125 -1.08 3.40 -2.27
C ILE A 125 -0.76 4.23 -1.03
N LEU A 126 -0.36 3.56 0.06
CA LEU A 126 0.10 4.21 1.29
C LEU A 126 1.37 5.05 1.03
N THR A 127 1.20 6.36 0.82
CA THR A 127 2.27 7.32 0.49
C THR A 127 2.06 8.61 1.29
N LEU A 128 3.13 9.42 1.43
CA LEU A 128 3.14 10.62 2.28
C LEU A 128 2.68 11.91 1.56
N ASP A 129 2.31 11.83 0.30
CA ASP A 129 2.03 12.96 -0.56
C ASP A 129 0.54 13.34 -0.62
N ARG A 130 0.29 14.55 -1.13
CA ARG A 130 -1.00 15.25 -1.05
C ARG A 130 -1.73 15.25 -2.40
N SER A 131 -2.15 14.07 -2.83
CA SER A 131 -3.01 13.91 -4.02
C SER A 131 -4.48 13.77 -3.65
N TRP A 132 -5.34 14.17 -4.59
CA TRP A 132 -6.77 13.91 -4.53
C TRP A 132 -7.04 12.43 -4.79
N ASP A 133 -7.65 11.76 -3.82
CA ASP A 133 -7.96 10.32 -3.84
C ASP A 133 -9.29 10.03 -3.14
N THR A 134 -9.69 8.77 -3.14
CA THR A 134 -10.86 8.29 -2.41
C THR A 134 -10.49 7.11 -1.52
N MET A 135 -11.18 6.97 -0.39
CA MET A 135 -11.08 5.78 0.45
C MET A 135 -12.47 5.39 0.94
N LEU A 136 -12.90 4.18 0.57
CA LEU A 136 -14.11 3.57 1.09
C LEU A 136 -13.78 2.80 2.37
N ALA A 137 -14.55 3.04 3.43
CA ALA A 137 -14.47 2.29 4.69
C ALA A 137 -15.85 1.67 4.98
N ILE A 138 -15.90 0.34 5.07
CA ILE A 138 -17.11 -0.42 5.34
C ILE A 138 -16.89 -1.22 6.63
N GLU A 139 -17.87 -1.18 7.51
CA GLU A 139 -17.90 -1.97 8.75
C GLU A 139 -18.93 -3.09 8.62
N GLY A 140 -18.73 -4.18 9.35
CA GLY A 140 -19.72 -5.24 9.36
C GLY A 140 -19.49 -6.24 10.48
N THR A 141 -20.58 -6.84 10.93
CA THR A 141 -20.57 -7.79 12.03
C THR A 141 -20.61 -9.22 11.50
N TYR A 142 -19.77 -10.11 12.06
CA TYR A 142 -19.78 -11.52 11.72
C TYR A 142 -20.82 -12.30 12.53
N TRP A 143 -21.69 -13.00 11.81
CA TRP A 143 -22.73 -13.83 12.38
C TRP A 143 -22.55 -15.30 11.95
N PRO A 144 -21.96 -16.17 12.79
CA PRO A 144 -21.57 -17.53 12.38
C PRO A 144 -22.75 -18.41 11.94
N GLN A 145 -23.97 -18.12 12.43
CA GLN A 145 -25.18 -18.88 12.16
C GLN A 145 -25.98 -18.35 10.95
N GLU A 146 -25.76 -17.10 10.54
CA GLU A 146 -26.49 -16.48 9.42
C GLU A 146 -26.05 -17.09 8.08
N PRO A 147 -26.94 -17.16 7.07
CA PRO A 147 -26.61 -17.72 5.77
C PRO A 147 -25.46 -16.95 5.11
N ARG A 148 -24.76 -17.62 4.20
CA ARG A 148 -23.69 -16.99 3.43
C ARG A 148 -24.29 -15.99 2.44
N SER A 149 -23.77 -14.78 2.43
CA SER A 149 -24.04 -13.74 1.44
C SER A 149 -23.26 -13.99 0.15
N ASP A 150 -23.99 -14.12 -0.96
CA ASP A 150 -23.40 -14.20 -2.29
C ASP A 150 -22.67 -12.89 -2.66
N ALA A 151 -23.12 -11.74 -2.15
CA ALA A 151 -22.49 -10.43 -2.41
C ALA A 151 -21.06 -10.35 -1.83
N ASN A 152 -20.77 -11.10 -0.77
CA ASN A 152 -19.43 -11.15 -0.15
C ASN A 152 -18.54 -12.25 -0.74
N SER A 153 -19.12 -13.16 -1.53
CA SER A 153 -18.37 -14.30 -2.08
C SER A 153 -17.18 -13.89 -2.97
N PRO A 154 -17.27 -12.86 -3.84
CA PRO A 154 -16.12 -12.40 -4.61
C PRO A 154 -14.95 -11.93 -3.73
N LEU A 155 -15.22 -11.19 -2.65
CA LEU A 155 -14.19 -10.75 -1.72
C LEU A 155 -13.53 -11.95 -1.01
N ALA A 156 -14.34 -12.89 -0.52
CA ALA A 156 -13.84 -14.11 0.12
C ALA A 156 -12.97 -14.96 -0.82
N GLN A 157 -13.38 -15.09 -2.09
CA GLN A 157 -12.62 -15.77 -3.13
C GLN A 157 -11.29 -15.08 -3.39
N MET A 158 -11.29 -13.75 -3.57
CA MET A 158 -10.06 -12.97 -3.75
C MET A 158 -9.06 -13.23 -2.63
N ILE A 159 -9.50 -13.15 -1.36
CA ILE A 159 -8.65 -13.39 -0.19
C ILE A 159 -8.09 -14.82 -0.18
N SER A 160 -8.92 -15.82 -0.52
CA SER A 160 -8.48 -17.22 -0.54
C SER A 160 -7.40 -17.52 -1.58
N ARG A 161 -7.32 -16.72 -2.65
CA ARG A 161 -6.39 -16.92 -3.77
C ARG A 161 -5.06 -16.19 -3.58
N LEU A 162 -4.97 -15.25 -2.65
CA LEU A 162 -3.73 -14.48 -2.42
C LEU A 162 -2.49 -15.35 -2.17
N PRO A 163 -2.55 -16.42 -1.34
CA PRO A 163 -1.38 -17.27 -1.12
C PRO A 163 -0.90 -17.95 -2.41
N ASP A 164 -1.79 -18.29 -3.33
CA ASP A 164 -1.46 -18.95 -4.60
C ASP A 164 -0.69 -18.01 -5.55
N LEU A 165 -0.83 -16.69 -5.39
CA LEU A 165 -0.17 -15.68 -6.22
C LEU A 165 1.28 -15.39 -5.77
N ALA A 166 1.71 -15.91 -4.63
CA ALA A 166 3.04 -15.63 -4.09
C ALA A 166 4.13 -16.15 -5.02
N VAL A 167 5.09 -15.29 -5.37
CA VAL A 167 6.22 -15.65 -6.23
C VAL A 167 7.23 -16.58 -5.53
N ARG A 168 7.08 -16.74 -4.21
CA ARG A 168 7.90 -17.58 -3.35
C ARG A 168 7.00 -18.46 -2.52
N GLN A 169 7.15 -19.78 -2.69
CA GLN A 169 6.40 -20.79 -1.97
C GLN A 169 7.33 -21.65 -1.10
N PRO A 170 6.83 -22.19 0.03
CA PRO A 170 5.53 -21.87 0.62
C PRO A 170 5.49 -20.45 1.19
N THR A 171 4.30 -19.83 1.19
CA THR A 171 4.07 -18.61 1.99
C THR A 171 4.22 -18.88 3.49
N THR A 172 4.26 -17.83 4.32
CA THR A 172 4.32 -18.02 5.78
C THR A 172 3.03 -18.70 6.29
N GLU A 173 3.18 -19.56 7.30
CA GLU A 173 2.03 -20.22 7.95
C GLU A 173 1.00 -19.19 8.44
N THR A 174 1.47 -18.07 9.01
CA THR A 174 0.63 -16.94 9.42
C THR A 174 -0.21 -16.38 8.27
N ALA A 175 0.39 -16.13 7.10
CA ALA A 175 -0.33 -15.62 5.94
C ALA A 175 -1.41 -16.61 5.46
N SER A 176 -1.08 -17.91 5.45
CA SER A 176 -2.01 -18.99 5.11
C SER A 176 -3.17 -19.10 6.11
N GLN A 177 -2.91 -18.93 7.40
CA GLN A 177 -3.94 -18.97 8.44
C GLN A 177 -4.87 -17.75 8.37
N HIS A 178 -4.32 -16.55 8.25
CA HIS A 178 -5.09 -15.31 8.16
C HIS A 178 -6.03 -15.32 6.93
N THR A 179 -5.50 -15.63 5.75
CA THR A 179 -6.30 -15.67 4.51
C THR A 179 -7.39 -16.74 4.55
N ARG A 180 -7.07 -17.95 5.02
CA ARG A 180 -8.05 -19.05 5.16
C ARG A 180 -9.18 -18.68 6.11
N LEU A 181 -8.87 -18.05 7.23
CA LEU A 181 -9.86 -17.65 8.23
C LEU A 181 -10.78 -16.55 7.68
N LEU A 182 -10.22 -15.49 7.10
CA LEU A 182 -11.02 -14.42 6.49
C LEU A 182 -11.90 -14.95 5.35
N ALA A 183 -11.36 -15.76 4.45
CA ALA A 183 -12.13 -16.34 3.35
C ALA A 183 -13.30 -17.22 3.83
N LYS A 184 -13.16 -17.87 4.99
CA LYS A 184 -14.23 -18.66 5.61
C LYS A 184 -15.31 -17.77 6.24
N GLU A 185 -14.91 -16.70 6.91
CA GLU A 185 -15.81 -15.86 7.72
C GLU A 185 -16.52 -14.77 6.90
N LEU A 186 -15.85 -14.13 5.95
CA LEU A 186 -16.36 -13.02 5.13
C LEU A 186 -17.73 -13.25 4.48
N PRO A 187 -18.06 -14.46 3.97
CA PRO A 187 -19.40 -14.72 3.45
C PRO A 187 -20.52 -14.54 4.48
N ARG A 188 -20.25 -14.55 5.79
CA ARG A 188 -21.25 -14.38 6.86
C ARG A 188 -21.09 -13.06 7.62
N VAL A 189 -20.39 -12.09 7.04
CA VAL A 189 -20.28 -10.74 7.56
C VAL A 189 -21.41 -9.89 7.01
N ALA A 190 -22.23 -9.34 7.90
CA ALA A 190 -23.26 -8.37 7.54
C ALA A 190 -22.60 -6.99 7.42
N PHE A 191 -22.16 -6.63 6.22
CA PHE A 191 -21.60 -5.30 5.95
C PHE A 191 -22.69 -4.24 5.89
N GLU A 192 -22.44 -3.11 6.56
CA GLU A 192 -23.33 -1.96 6.56
C GLU A 192 -22.98 -1.04 5.38
N PRO A 193 -23.91 -0.80 4.44
CA PRO A 193 -23.74 0.21 3.41
C PRO A 193 -23.47 1.59 4.03
N PRO A 194 -22.62 2.43 3.39
CA PRO A 194 -22.51 3.84 3.76
C PRO A 194 -23.86 4.55 3.73
N GLU A 195 -23.95 5.70 4.39
CA GLU A 195 -25.18 6.49 4.47
C GLU A 195 -25.83 6.66 3.09
N ASP A 196 -27.12 6.38 3.01
CA ASP A 196 -27.96 6.41 1.81
C ASP A 196 -27.64 5.43 0.67
N ALA A 197 -26.58 4.62 0.79
CA ALA A 197 -26.44 3.43 -0.03
C ALA A 197 -27.34 2.31 0.51
N HIS A 198 -27.83 1.46 -0.37
CA HIS A 198 -28.61 0.27 0.00
C HIS A 198 -27.99 -1.04 -0.50
N SER A 199 -26.89 -0.96 -1.25
CA SER A 199 -26.19 -2.13 -1.79
C SER A 199 -24.67 -1.91 -1.83
N ILE A 200 -23.92 -2.97 -1.53
CA ILE A 200 -22.47 -3.08 -1.67
C ILE A 200 -22.17 -4.32 -2.50
N ARG A 201 -21.31 -4.19 -3.52
CA ARG A 201 -20.77 -5.34 -4.26
C ARG A 201 -19.27 -5.24 -4.44
N PHE A 202 -18.56 -6.30 -4.06
CA PHE A 202 -17.11 -6.42 -4.28
C PHE A 202 -16.83 -7.04 -5.65
N LEU A 203 -15.94 -6.40 -6.41
CA LEU A 203 -15.65 -6.74 -7.80
C LEU A 203 -14.13 -6.90 -7.97
N PRO A 204 -13.54 -8.02 -7.53
CA PRO A 204 -12.15 -8.34 -7.85
C PRO A 204 -12.00 -8.55 -9.35
N LEU A 205 -10.91 -8.04 -9.92
CA LEU A 205 -10.58 -8.12 -11.34
C LEU A 205 -9.28 -8.92 -11.51
N GLY A 206 -9.12 -9.60 -12.65
CA GLY A 206 -7.85 -10.21 -13.06
C GLY A 206 -7.47 -11.55 -12.44
N LEU A 207 -8.20 -12.05 -11.43
CA LEU A 207 -7.90 -13.35 -10.81
C LEU A 207 -8.31 -14.54 -11.69
N ASP A 208 -9.58 -14.63 -12.11
CA ASP A 208 -10.11 -15.74 -12.91
C ASP A 208 -10.80 -15.25 -14.19
N SER A 209 -10.69 -15.98 -15.29
CA SER A 209 -11.22 -15.57 -16.61
C SER A 209 -12.74 -15.41 -16.64
N SER A 210 -13.44 -15.84 -15.58
CA SER A 210 -14.89 -15.77 -15.40
C SER A 210 -15.41 -14.45 -14.81
N GLY A 211 -14.54 -13.53 -14.39
CA GLY A 211 -14.95 -12.20 -13.93
C GLY A 211 -15.64 -11.42 -15.03
N GLY A 212 -16.94 -11.14 -14.87
CA GLY A 212 -17.72 -10.35 -15.82
C GLY A 212 -17.26 -8.89 -15.90
N TRP A 213 -17.60 -8.23 -17.00
CA TRP A 213 -17.40 -6.80 -17.16
C TRP A 213 -18.19 -6.02 -16.08
N PRO A 214 -17.56 -5.16 -15.26
CA PRO A 214 -18.26 -4.48 -14.15
C PRO A 214 -19.41 -3.56 -14.60
N PHE A 215 -19.34 -3.06 -15.83
CA PHE A 215 -20.32 -2.14 -16.41
C PHE A 215 -21.18 -2.87 -17.47
N ASP A 216 -21.72 -4.04 -17.09
CA ASP A 216 -22.45 -4.97 -17.98
C ASP A 216 -23.89 -4.53 -18.32
N ARG A 217 -24.37 -3.44 -17.73
CA ARG A 217 -25.70 -2.88 -18.02
C ARG A 217 -25.57 -1.54 -18.74
N PRO A 218 -26.57 -1.14 -19.55
CA PRO A 218 -26.63 0.18 -20.17
C PRO A 218 -26.50 1.30 -19.11
N ILE A 219 -25.78 2.36 -19.46
CA ILE A 219 -25.55 3.55 -18.63
C ILE A 219 -26.01 4.77 -19.42
N ASP A 220 -26.80 5.65 -18.80
CA ASP A 220 -27.29 6.86 -19.46
C ASP A 220 -26.25 7.98 -19.41
N ARG A 221 -25.67 8.20 -18.23
CA ARG A 221 -24.64 9.21 -17.95
C ARG A 221 -23.51 8.59 -17.15
N LEU A 222 -22.27 8.93 -17.52
CA LEU A 222 -21.07 8.37 -16.90
C LEU A 222 -20.08 9.48 -16.54
N LEU A 223 -19.52 9.40 -15.34
CA LEU A 223 -18.35 10.17 -14.94
C LEU A 223 -17.22 9.19 -14.63
N VAL A 224 -16.08 9.35 -15.28
CA VAL A 224 -14.85 8.61 -15.00
C VAL A 224 -13.83 9.56 -14.41
N ILE A 225 -13.37 9.30 -13.20
CA ILE A 225 -12.26 10.01 -12.56
C ILE A 225 -11.12 9.00 -12.43
N SER A 226 -10.03 9.19 -13.16
CA SER A 226 -8.88 8.28 -13.15
C SER A 226 -7.60 9.03 -13.47
N PRO A 227 -6.48 8.79 -12.78
CA PRO A 227 -5.21 9.43 -13.11
C PRO A 227 -4.64 8.98 -14.45
N PHE A 228 -4.91 7.73 -14.84
CA PHE A 228 -4.42 7.13 -16.09
C PHE A 228 -5.61 6.66 -16.92
N VAL A 229 -5.56 6.89 -18.22
CA VAL A 229 -6.63 6.55 -19.16
C VAL A 229 -6.07 5.93 -20.44
N SER A 230 -6.82 5.03 -21.08
CA SER A 230 -6.46 4.51 -22.42
C SER A 230 -7.65 4.58 -23.39
N ASP A 231 -7.35 4.65 -24.68
CA ASP A 231 -8.37 4.74 -25.73
C ASP A 231 -9.33 3.55 -25.77
N GLY A 232 -8.83 2.32 -25.56
CA GLY A 232 -9.66 1.12 -25.55
C GLY A 232 -10.68 1.17 -24.42
N MET A 233 -10.20 1.44 -23.21
CA MET A 233 -11.01 1.44 -22.01
C MET A 233 -12.05 2.57 -22.01
N ILE A 234 -11.65 3.81 -22.34
CA ILE A 234 -12.58 4.95 -22.39
C ILE A 234 -13.68 4.70 -23.43
N ARG A 235 -13.36 4.20 -24.62
CA ARG A 235 -14.36 3.89 -25.65
C ARG A 235 -15.30 2.76 -25.23
N ARG A 236 -14.80 1.76 -24.50
CA ARG A 236 -15.60 0.62 -24.03
C ARG A 236 -16.57 1.02 -22.93
N VAL A 237 -16.11 1.77 -21.93
CA VAL A 237 -16.95 2.13 -20.77
C VAL A 237 -17.96 3.24 -21.09
N SER A 238 -17.64 4.15 -22.01
CA SER A 238 -18.56 5.21 -22.44
C SER A 238 -19.55 4.79 -23.53
N GLN A 239 -19.55 3.51 -23.93
CA GLN A 239 -20.38 3.04 -25.04
C GLN A 239 -21.87 3.25 -24.74
N GLY A 240 -22.49 4.18 -25.48
CA GLY A 240 -23.92 4.51 -25.34
C GLY A 240 -24.25 5.49 -24.22
N ALA A 241 -23.26 6.04 -23.50
CA ALA A 241 -23.44 6.95 -22.38
C ALA A 241 -22.98 8.38 -22.71
N GLU A 242 -23.62 9.38 -22.10
CA GLU A 242 -23.07 10.73 -22.02
C GLU A 242 -21.91 10.75 -21.00
N ALA A 243 -20.68 10.63 -21.49
CA ALA A 243 -19.50 10.46 -20.64
C ALA A 243 -18.71 11.75 -20.39
N VAL A 244 -18.39 12.02 -19.13
CA VAL A 244 -17.44 13.03 -18.68
C VAL A 244 -16.21 12.31 -18.11
N VAL A 245 -15.01 12.78 -18.47
CA VAL A 245 -13.75 12.21 -17.96
C VAL A 245 -12.95 13.28 -17.22
N VAL A 246 -12.49 12.95 -16.02
CA VAL A 246 -11.53 13.73 -15.24
C VAL A 246 -10.23 12.92 -15.15
N SER A 247 -9.16 13.46 -15.71
CA SER A 247 -7.84 12.79 -15.70
C SER A 247 -6.72 13.83 -15.68
N ARG A 248 -5.47 13.37 -15.72
CA ARG A 248 -4.29 14.23 -15.81
C ARG A 248 -4.15 14.80 -17.23
N THR A 249 -3.56 15.98 -17.33
CA THR A 249 -3.40 16.70 -18.61
C THR A 249 -2.62 15.86 -19.62
N GLU A 250 -1.51 15.27 -19.18
CA GLU A 250 -0.63 14.43 -20.00
C GLU A 250 -1.32 13.15 -20.49
N GLU A 251 -2.19 12.56 -19.66
CA GLU A 251 -2.90 11.33 -19.98
C GLU A 251 -4.07 11.58 -20.95
N LEU A 252 -4.79 12.70 -20.80
CA LEU A 252 -5.79 13.13 -21.78
C LEU A 252 -5.14 13.52 -23.11
N ALA A 253 -3.96 14.14 -23.08
CA ALA A 253 -3.23 14.52 -24.29
C ALA A 253 -2.81 13.30 -25.13
N ARG A 254 -2.55 12.15 -24.47
CA ARG A 254 -2.20 10.87 -25.12
C ARG A 254 -3.37 10.18 -25.83
N LEU A 255 -4.62 10.50 -25.50
CA LEU A 255 -5.79 9.91 -26.15
C LEU A 255 -5.92 10.36 -27.62
N GLN A 256 -6.47 9.48 -28.46
CA GLN A 256 -6.77 9.81 -29.85
C GLN A 256 -7.83 10.92 -29.95
N PRO A 257 -7.73 11.85 -30.92
CA PRO A 257 -8.73 12.89 -31.14
C PRO A 257 -10.17 12.35 -31.26
N GLU A 258 -10.34 11.18 -31.88
CA GLU A 258 -11.63 10.50 -32.06
C GLU A 258 -12.23 10.05 -30.74
N THR A 259 -11.40 9.63 -29.78
CA THR A 259 -11.85 9.25 -28.44
C THR A 259 -12.32 10.48 -27.68
N LEU A 260 -11.55 11.58 -27.70
CA LEU A 260 -11.92 12.82 -27.02
C LEU A 260 -13.22 13.43 -27.56
N LYS A 261 -13.42 13.42 -28.89
CA LYS A 261 -14.63 13.94 -29.54
C LYS A 261 -15.92 13.23 -29.15
N ARG A 262 -15.85 11.99 -28.65
CA ARG A 262 -17.01 11.21 -28.21
C ARG A 262 -17.46 11.57 -26.79
N LEU A 263 -16.59 12.21 -26.01
CA LEU A 263 -16.90 12.59 -24.64
C LEU A 263 -17.78 13.85 -24.64
N LYS A 264 -18.70 13.92 -23.68
CA LYS A 264 -19.46 15.14 -23.38
C LYS A 264 -18.53 16.24 -22.89
N ALA A 265 -17.57 15.88 -22.04
CA ALA A 265 -16.53 16.78 -21.56
C ALA A 265 -15.31 16.01 -21.06
N ALA A 266 -14.14 16.65 -21.12
CA ALA A 266 -12.93 16.21 -20.47
C ALA A 266 -12.39 17.33 -19.57
N HIS A 267 -11.95 16.98 -18.36
CA HIS A 267 -11.49 17.92 -17.35
C HIS A 267 -10.18 17.47 -16.72
N THR A 268 -9.44 18.43 -16.17
CA THR A 268 -8.28 18.20 -15.31
C THR A 268 -8.54 18.88 -13.96
N LEU A 269 -7.79 18.49 -12.92
CA LEU A 269 -7.74 19.29 -11.69
C LEU A 269 -7.14 20.67 -12.01
N ASP A 270 -7.65 21.70 -11.34
CA ASP A 270 -7.10 23.05 -11.38
C ASP A 270 -5.74 23.06 -10.65
N PRO A 271 -4.65 23.53 -11.27
CA PRO A 271 -3.35 23.67 -10.59
C PRO A 271 -3.42 24.47 -9.28
N ALA A 272 -4.34 25.45 -9.16
CA ALA A 272 -4.54 26.20 -7.93
C ALA A 272 -5.11 25.33 -6.79
N ALA A 273 -5.88 24.28 -7.12
CA ALA A 273 -6.33 23.27 -6.16
C ALA A 273 -5.18 22.37 -5.65
N GLU A 274 -4.01 22.42 -6.29
CA GLU A 274 -2.79 21.74 -5.84
C GLU A 274 -1.90 22.63 -4.95
N SER A 275 -2.12 23.95 -4.92
CA SER A 275 -1.19 24.96 -4.37
C SER A 275 -1.38 25.36 -2.90
N ASP A 276 -2.31 24.75 -2.15
CA ASP A 276 -2.43 24.95 -0.68
C ASP A 276 -1.25 24.32 0.13
N ALA A 277 -0.11 24.11 -0.52
CA ALA A 277 1.17 23.94 0.10
C ALA A 277 1.68 25.31 0.57
N LEU A 278 1.34 25.70 1.81
CA LEU A 278 2.18 26.62 2.56
C LEU A 278 3.64 26.17 2.39
N GLU A 279 4.46 26.98 1.74
CA GLU A 279 5.90 26.78 1.65
C GLU A 279 6.44 26.62 3.07
N VAL A 280 6.75 25.38 3.46
CA VAL A 280 7.50 25.10 4.69
C VAL A 280 8.97 25.25 4.32
N THR A 281 9.44 26.50 4.33
CA THR A 281 10.86 26.83 4.41
C THR A 281 11.34 26.62 5.85
N ASP A 282 11.50 25.35 6.25
CA ASP A 282 12.28 25.04 7.46
C ASP A 282 13.47 24.18 7.03
N HIS A 283 14.63 24.85 6.91
CA HIS A 283 15.94 24.24 6.87
C HIS A 283 16.18 23.50 8.21
N GLU A 284 15.78 22.23 8.31
CA GLU A 284 16.34 21.34 9.34
C GLU A 284 17.68 20.81 8.83
N GLU A 285 18.78 21.42 9.29
CA GLU A 285 20.11 20.88 9.08
C GLU A 285 20.21 19.44 9.60
N PRO A 286 20.86 18.51 8.88
CA PRO A 286 21.10 17.18 9.37
C PRO A 286 22.01 17.26 10.61
N VAL A 287 21.55 16.75 11.75
CA VAL A 287 22.43 16.49 12.89
C VAL A 287 23.35 15.32 12.52
N GLU A 288 24.51 15.64 11.96
CA GLU A 288 25.62 14.70 11.83
C GLU A 288 26.13 14.36 13.24
N LEU A 289 25.98 13.10 13.63
CA LEU A 289 26.80 12.54 14.70
C LEU A 289 28.02 11.94 14.01
N SER A 290 29.12 12.68 14.05
CA SER A 290 30.43 12.21 13.61
C SER A 290 30.86 11.03 14.48
N ASP A 291 30.99 9.86 13.86
CA ASP A 291 31.96 8.88 14.34
C ASP A 291 33.32 9.31 13.80
N GLY A 292 34.26 9.53 14.71
CA GLY A 292 35.55 10.13 14.41
C GLY A 292 36.44 9.32 13.48
N ALA A 293 37.29 10.07 12.77
CA ALA A 293 38.47 9.70 11.99
C ALA A 293 38.23 8.97 10.66
N ASP A 294 38.14 9.75 9.57
CA ASP A 294 39.21 9.75 8.56
C ASP A 294 39.15 11.04 7.72
N GLU A 295 40.28 11.72 7.57
CA GLU A 295 40.43 12.94 6.77
C GLU A 295 40.78 12.57 5.32
N GLY A 296 40.07 13.18 4.38
CA GLY A 296 40.59 13.44 3.03
C GLY A 296 40.03 12.56 1.91
N SER A 297 38.93 13.00 1.31
CA SER A 297 38.83 13.04 -0.16
C SER A 297 37.70 13.96 -0.60
N GLN A 298 38.06 15.09 -1.22
CA GLN A 298 37.12 15.96 -1.93
C GLN A 298 36.60 15.22 -3.17
N GLY A 299 35.28 15.09 -3.30
CA GLY A 299 34.61 14.54 -4.47
C GLY A 299 33.26 15.20 -4.64
N ASN A 300 33.04 15.80 -5.82
CA ASN A 300 31.87 16.58 -6.22
C ASN A 300 30.53 15.95 -5.82
N GLU A 301 29.69 16.75 -5.15
CA GLU A 301 28.28 16.44 -4.92
C GLU A 301 27.49 16.60 -6.23
N GLU A 302 27.34 15.52 -6.99
CA GLU A 302 26.27 15.40 -7.96
C GLU A 302 24.97 15.05 -7.21
N SER A 303 24.03 15.99 -7.22
CA SER A 303 22.69 15.83 -6.65
C SER A 303 21.96 14.66 -7.33
N PRO A 304 21.36 13.70 -6.59
CA PRO A 304 20.66 12.59 -7.20
C PRO A 304 19.30 13.04 -7.75
N ARG A 305 19.30 13.48 -9.02
CA ARG A 305 18.12 13.54 -9.88
C ARG A 305 17.80 12.13 -10.36
N ASN A 306 17.15 11.30 -9.53
CA ASN A 306 16.49 10.08 -10.01
C ASN A 306 15.49 9.54 -8.97
N ALA A 307 14.31 10.15 -8.96
CA ALA A 307 13.04 9.46 -8.73
C ALA A 307 12.16 9.82 -9.93
N GLY A 308 11.50 8.82 -10.53
CA GLY A 308 10.71 8.98 -11.76
C GLY A 308 9.89 10.27 -11.74
N ASN A 309 10.10 11.08 -12.77
CA ASN A 309 9.55 12.43 -12.90
C ASN A 309 8.05 12.33 -13.20
N GLY A 310 7.24 12.30 -12.14
CA GLY A 310 5.83 12.63 -12.14
C GLY A 310 5.58 13.32 -10.80
N SER A 311 5.16 14.59 -10.84
CA SER A 311 4.93 15.39 -9.64
C SER A 311 4.19 14.57 -8.57
N LEU A 312 4.70 14.60 -7.33
CA LEU A 312 4.09 13.97 -6.15
C LEU A 312 2.84 14.77 -5.67
N SER A 313 2.14 15.40 -6.61
CA SER A 313 0.90 16.18 -6.47
C SER A 313 -0.06 15.73 -7.58
N GLY A 314 -1.37 15.97 -7.39
CA GLY A 314 -2.36 15.78 -8.46
C GLY A 314 -3.40 14.70 -8.19
N LEU A 315 -3.92 14.09 -9.26
CA LEU A 315 -5.04 13.14 -9.20
C LEU A 315 -4.55 11.70 -8.95
N HIS A 316 -5.20 10.97 -8.05
CA HIS A 316 -4.99 9.54 -7.78
C HIS A 316 -6.29 8.74 -7.60
N ALA A 317 -7.44 9.42 -7.54
CA ALA A 317 -8.75 8.78 -7.45
C ALA A 317 -9.09 7.93 -8.67
N LYS A 318 -9.77 6.81 -8.42
CA LYS A 318 -10.25 5.89 -9.44
C LYS A 318 -11.71 5.62 -9.12
N VAL A 319 -12.57 6.40 -9.76
CA VAL A 319 -13.99 6.44 -9.47
C VAL A 319 -14.76 6.43 -10.78
N TYR A 320 -15.79 5.61 -10.84
CA TYR A 320 -16.77 5.60 -11.92
C TYR A 320 -18.12 5.89 -11.29
N ILE A 321 -18.86 6.85 -11.83
CA ILE A 321 -20.20 7.20 -11.36
C ILE A 321 -21.14 7.09 -12.54
N ALA A 322 -22.23 6.35 -12.39
CA ALA A 322 -23.23 6.18 -13.43
C ALA A 322 -24.63 6.48 -12.91
N ASP A 323 -25.39 7.19 -13.73
CA ASP A 323 -26.84 7.23 -13.59
C ASP A 323 -27.42 6.07 -14.42
N ARG A 324 -28.20 5.20 -13.78
CA ARG A 324 -28.84 4.06 -14.45
C ARG A 324 -30.17 3.72 -13.79
N ASN A 325 -31.23 3.53 -14.58
CA ASN A 325 -32.55 3.08 -14.09
C ASN A 325 -33.12 3.92 -12.93
N GLY A 326 -32.81 5.22 -12.90
CA GLY A 326 -33.22 6.11 -11.80
C GLY A 326 -32.37 6.02 -10.52
N GLU A 327 -31.31 5.21 -10.52
CA GLU A 327 -30.38 5.05 -9.41
C GLU A 327 -29.00 5.63 -9.74
N GLY A 328 -28.23 5.94 -8.68
CA GLY A 328 -26.83 6.31 -8.76
C GLY A 328 -25.95 5.12 -8.40
N HIS A 329 -24.98 4.82 -9.25
CA HIS A 329 -23.98 3.78 -9.04
C HIS A 329 -22.59 4.39 -8.92
N VAL A 330 -21.86 4.05 -7.87
CA VAL A 330 -20.49 4.50 -7.65
C VAL A 330 -19.58 3.30 -7.53
N TRP A 331 -18.61 3.17 -8.44
CA TRP A 331 -17.50 2.23 -8.31
C TRP A 331 -16.27 2.98 -7.85
N THR A 332 -15.65 2.53 -6.76
CA THR A 332 -14.37 3.04 -6.28
C THR A 332 -13.43 1.89 -5.97
N GLY A 333 -12.12 2.11 -6.10
CA GLY A 333 -11.12 1.09 -5.80
C GLY A 333 -9.81 1.35 -6.53
N SER A 334 -9.14 0.29 -6.96
CA SER A 334 -7.75 0.36 -7.46
C SER A 334 -7.60 0.41 -8.98
N ALA A 335 -8.67 0.16 -9.74
CA ALA A 335 -8.63 0.04 -11.20
C ALA A 335 -8.65 1.39 -11.91
N ASN A 336 -7.51 1.77 -12.51
CA ASN A 336 -7.45 2.90 -13.45
C ASN A 336 -8.33 2.62 -14.69
N ALA A 337 -8.76 3.68 -15.38
CA ALA A 337 -9.50 3.57 -16.63
C ALA A 337 -8.59 3.23 -17.83
N THR A 338 -7.83 2.14 -17.71
CA THR A 338 -6.93 1.61 -18.74
C THR A 338 -7.27 0.16 -19.09
N ASP A 339 -6.90 -0.27 -20.31
CA ASP A 339 -7.12 -1.65 -20.76
C ASP A 339 -6.43 -2.66 -19.83
N ALA A 340 -5.20 -2.34 -19.39
CA ALA A 340 -4.43 -3.19 -18.48
C ALA A 340 -5.17 -3.47 -17.16
N ALA A 341 -5.84 -2.48 -16.58
CA ALA A 341 -6.55 -2.62 -15.30
C ALA A 341 -7.72 -3.61 -15.37
N PHE A 342 -8.40 -3.68 -16.52
CA PHE A 342 -9.60 -4.52 -16.69
C PHE A 342 -9.33 -5.85 -17.41
N GLU A 343 -8.16 -6.03 -18.03
CA GLU A 343 -7.83 -7.24 -18.81
C GLU A 343 -6.70 -8.08 -18.20
N LYS A 344 -5.66 -7.43 -17.66
CA LYS A 344 -4.39 -8.08 -17.28
C LYS A 344 -4.06 -7.99 -15.80
N ASN A 345 -4.28 -6.84 -15.19
CA ASN A 345 -3.93 -6.59 -13.80
C ASN A 345 -4.88 -7.31 -12.84
N VAL A 346 -4.39 -7.62 -11.65
CA VAL A 346 -5.27 -7.89 -10.50
C VAL A 346 -5.61 -6.56 -9.86
N GLU A 347 -6.90 -6.25 -9.75
CA GLU A 347 -7.42 -5.01 -9.19
C GLU A 347 -8.68 -5.32 -8.36
N ILE A 348 -9.23 -4.33 -7.68
CA ILE A 348 -10.54 -4.42 -7.05
C ILE A 348 -11.33 -3.14 -7.24
N LEU A 349 -12.63 -3.29 -7.51
CA LEU A 349 -13.63 -2.23 -7.39
C LEU A 349 -14.66 -2.64 -6.33
N VAL A 350 -15.28 -1.66 -5.70
CA VAL A 350 -16.46 -1.81 -4.87
C VAL A 350 -17.56 -0.94 -5.45
N GLU A 351 -18.69 -1.54 -5.81
CA GLU A 351 -19.90 -0.86 -6.26
C GLU A 351 -20.77 -0.51 -5.06
N LEU A 352 -21.19 0.75 -4.98
CA LEU A 352 -22.25 1.24 -4.11
C LEU A 352 -23.44 1.65 -4.97
N VAL A 353 -24.64 1.25 -4.54
CA VAL A 353 -25.90 1.68 -5.19
C VAL A 353 -26.72 2.47 -4.19
N GLY A 354 -27.22 3.62 -4.64
CA GLY A 354 -28.00 4.52 -3.83
C GLY A 354 -28.93 5.39 -4.67
N ARG A 355 -29.61 6.31 -3.98
CA ARG A 355 -30.48 7.29 -4.64
C ARG A 355 -29.67 8.20 -5.55
N LYS A 356 -30.19 8.48 -6.74
CA LYS A 356 -29.49 9.26 -7.77
C LYS A 356 -29.12 10.67 -7.28
N GLU A 357 -29.90 11.25 -6.39
CA GLU A 357 -29.65 12.57 -5.80
C GLU A 357 -28.38 12.62 -4.95
N GLN A 358 -27.89 11.47 -4.49
CA GLN A 358 -26.74 11.36 -3.58
C GLN A 358 -25.57 10.57 -4.20
N TYR A 359 -25.87 9.59 -5.06
CA TYR A 359 -24.90 8.69 -5.68
C TYR A 359 -24.79 8.86 -7.21
N GLY A 360 -25.57 9.75 -7.81
CA GLY A 360 -25.54 10.03 -9.25
C GLY A 360 -24.53 11.10 -9.65
N LEU A 361 -24.42 11.36 -10.96
CA LEU A 361 -23.47 12.35 -11.49
C LEU A 361 -23.67 13.75 -10.91
N GLU A 362 -24.93 14.18 -10.78
CA GLU A 362 -25.25 15.54 -10.36
C GLU A 362 -24.90 15.81 -8.90
N ALA A 363 -24.91 14.78 -8.05
CA ALA A 363 -24.45 14.88 -6.67
C ALA A 363 -22.96 15.29 -6.57
N VAL A 364 -22.16 14.93 -7.58
CA VAL A 364 -20.71 15.18 -7.60
C VAL A 364 -20.34 16.40 -8.44
N LEU A 365 -21.04 16.63 -9.55
CA LEU A 365 -20.76 17.73 -10.49
C LEU A 365 -21.73 18.90 -10.37
N ASP A 366 -22.47 19.02 -9.26
CA ASP A 366 -23.38 20.13 -9.02
C ASP A 366 -22.68 21.49 -9.17
N SER A 367 -23.10 22.24 -10.19
CA SER A 367 -22.61 23.58 -10.48
C SER A 367 -22.91 24.61 -9.38
N GLN A 368 -23.93 24.37 -8.54
CA GLN A 368 -24.29 25.27 -7.44
C GLN A 368 -23.46 25.00 -6.17
N ASN A 369 -22.84 23.82 -6.06
CA ASN A 369 -21.98 23.49 -4.94
C ASN A 369 -20.56 24.04 -5.18
N THR A 370 -20.31 25.25 -4.70
CA THR A 370 -18.99 25.92 -4.80
C THR A 370 -17.88 25.20 -4.01
N GLN A 371 -18.24 24.31 -3.09
CA GLN A 371 -17.31 23.45 -2.34
C GLN A 371 -17.21 22.02 -2.90
N GLY A 372 -17.96 21.70 -3.96
CA GLY A 372 -17.99 20.38 -4.59
C GLY A 372 -16.82 20.15 -5.53
N LEU A 373 -16.64 18.91 -5.99
CA LEU A 373 -15.53 18.55 -6.88
C LEU A 373 -15.46 19.45 -8.13
N ARG A 374 -16.61 19.86 -8.67
CA ARG A 374 -16.69 20.70 -9.87
C ARG A 374 -15.88 22.01 -9.76
N SER A 375 -15.75 22.60 -8.57
CA SER A 375 -14.98 23.84 -8.38
C SER A 375 -13.47 23.62 -8.46
N LEU A 376 -13.00 22.38 -8.33
CA LEU A 376 -11.61 21.98 -8.46
C LEU A 376 -11.25 21.56 -9.90
N LEU A 377 -12.19 21.65 -10.84
CA LEU A 377 -12.03 21.15 -12.21
C LEU A 377 -12.00 22.29 -13.24
N GLN A 378 -11.06 22.19 -14.16
CA GLN A 378 -11.01 23.02 -15.37
C GLN A 378 -11.22 22.17 -16.64
N PRO A 379 -11.82 22.71 -17.71
CA PRO A 379 -11.85 22.04 -19.01
C PRO A 379 -10.46 21.68 -19.50
N PHE A 380 -10.30 20.47 -20.04
CA PHE A 380 -9.04 20.05 -20.66
C PHE A 380 -8.77 20.89 -21.91
N VAL A 381 -7.59 21.50 -21.94
CA VAL A 381 -7.04 22.16 -23.13
C VAL A 381 -5.82 21.37 -23.56
N ARG A 382 -5.82 20.86 -24.79
CA ARG A 382 -4.70 20.08 -25.31
C ARG A 382 -3.45 20.97 -25.36
N PRO A 383 -2.35 20.61 -24.67
CA PRO A 383 -1.12 21.38 -24.77
C PRO A 383 -0.55 21.29 -26.19
N GLN A 384 0.31 22.25 -26.54
CA GLN A 384 1.13 22.12 -27.76
C GLN A 384 2.02 20.87 -27.61
N GLU A 385 2.25 20.17 -28.73
CA GLU A 385 3.06 18.95 -28.74
C GLU A 385 4.45 19.26 -28.14
N ASN A 386 4.72 18.69 -26.97
CA ASN A 386 6.08 18.56 -26.48
C ASN A 386 6.66 17.30 -27.12
N GLU A 387 7.92 17.36 -27.56
CA GLU A 387 8.63 16.15 -27.99
C GLU A 387 8.64 15.14 -26.83
N VAL A 388 8.03 13.97 -27.08
CA VAL A 388 8.14 12.84 -26.16
C VAL A 388 9.54 12.27 -26.29
N ASP A 389 10.25 12.15 -25.17
CA ASP A 389 11.55 11.48 -25.16
C ASP A 389 11.33 9.96 -25.28
N GLU A 390 11.21 9.47 -26.52
CA GLU A 390 10.97 8.06 -26.84
C GLU A 390 12.08 7.16 -26.27
N VAL A 391 13.32 7.67 -26.20
CA VAL A 391 14.45 6.92 -25.64
C VAL A 391 14.27 6.75 -24.14
N ALA A 392 13.87 7.81 -23.42
CA ALA A 392 13.56 7.72 -22.00
C ALA A 392 12.40 6.75 -21.72
N GLU A 393 11.31 6.79 -22.49
CA GLU A 393 10.19 5.84 -22.33
C GLU A 393 10.60 4.39 -22.64
N ARG A 394 11.54 4.18 -23.57
CA ARG A 394 12.05 2.83 -23.87
C ARG A 394 12.99 2.33 -22.79
N LEU A 395 13.87 3.17 -22.25
CA LEU A 395 14.72 2.84 -21.10
C LEU A 395 13.89 2.47 -19.88
N GLU A 396 12.84 3.25 -19.57
CA GLU A 396 11.92 3.01 -18.46
C GLU A 396 11.22 1.64 -18.60
N ARG A 397 10.75 1.30 -19.81
CA ARG A 397 10.16 -0.03 -20.11
C ARG A 397 11.15 -1.17 -19.92
N LEU A 398 12.41 -0.99 -20.31
CA LEU A 398 13.46 -2.00 -20.11
C LEU A 398 13.75 -2.19 -18.61
N LEU A 399 13.81 -1.12 -17.82
CA LEU A 399 13.98 -1.19 -16.37
C LEU A 399 12.82 -1.90 -15.69
N ASP A 400 11.57 -1.60 -16.08
CA ASP A 400 10.39 -2.29 -15.56
C ASP A 400 10.44 -3.79 -15.87
N ALA A 401 10.77 -4.16 -17.12
CA ALA A 401 10.89 -5.56 -17.51
C ALA A 401 11.99 -6.29 -16.73
N ALA A 402 13.17 -5.68 -16.58
CA ALA A 402 14.27 -6.26 -15.82
C ALA A 402 13.93 -6.40 -14.33
N GLN A 403 13.30 -5.39 -13.73
CA GLN A 403 12.84 -5.40 -12.34
C GLN A 403 11.84 -6.53 -12.08
N MET A 404 10.80 -6.65 -12.90
CA MET A 404 9.80 -7.73 -12.76
C MET A 404 10.40 -9.11 -12.94
N ALA A 405 11.36 -9.24 -13.87
CA ALA A 405 11.98 -10.52 -14.14
C ALA A 405 12.94 -10.95 -13.02
N ILE A 406 13.74 -10.03 -12.45
CA ILE A 406 14.57 -10.32 -11.27
C ILE A 406 13.70 -10.68 -10.07
N ALA A 407 12.62 -9.93 -9.84
CA ALA A 407 11.72 -10.17 -8.72
C ALA A 407 11.00 -11.52 -8.78
N SER A 408 10.77 -12.03 -9.98
CA SER A 408 10.14 -13.34 -10.24
C SER A 408 11.15 -14.48 -10.39
N HIS A 409 12.45 -14.19 -10.41
CA HIS A 409 13.49 -15.21 -10.54
C HIS A 409 13.65 -15.98 -9.24
N GLU A 410 13.95 -17.27 -9.34
CA GLU A 410 14.11 -18.15 -8.17
C GLU A 410 15.46 -17.88 -7.48
N LEU A 411 15.44 -16.87 -6.62
CA LEU A 411 16.56 -16.41 -5.80
C LEU A 411 16.33 -16.81 -4.34
N ARG A 412 17.38 -17.30 -3.67
CA ARG A 412 17.36 -17.68 -2.25
C ARG A 412 18.61 -17.18 -1.54
N ILE A 413 18.52 -17.01 -0.23
CA ILE A 413 19.64 -16.66 0.62
C ILE A 413 20.03 -17.86 1.46
N HIS A 414 21.29 -18.22 1.44
CA HIS A 414 21.88 -19.15 2.40
C HIS A 414 22.83 -18.41 3.32
N VAL A 415 22.60 -18.55 4.61
CA VAL A 415 23.50 -18.09 5.67
C VAL A 415 24.28 -19.29 6.21
N GLY A 416 25.59 -19.16 6.30
CA GLY A 416 26.47 -20.18 6.87
C GLY A 416 27.57 -19.57 7.73
N SER A 417 28.10 -20.34 8.67
CA SER A 417 29.29 -19.99 9.48
C SER A 417 30.58 -20.60 8.89
N ASP A 418 30.52 -21.11 7.65
CA ASP A 418 31.63 -21.80 7.04
C ASP A 418 32.82 -20.86 6.79
N ASN A 419 34.02 -21.28 7.18
CA ASN A 419 35.26 -20.51 7.08
C ASN A 419 35.26 -19.19 7.87
N VAL A 420 34.52 -19.13 8.98
CA VAL A 420 34.50 -17.98 9.88
C VAL A 420 35.15 -18.34 11.22
N GLN A 421 36.04 -17.48 11.72
CA GLN A 421 36.82 -17.74 12.95
C GLN A 421 36.03 -17.50 14.24
N SER A 422 34.82 -16.96 14.16
CA SER A 422 33.97 -16.56 15.28
C SER A 422 32.56 -17.11 15.12
N ASP A 423 31.99 -17.65 16.20
CA ASP A 423 30.60 -18.13 16.25
C ASP A 423 29.56 -17.01 16.09
N GLU A 424 29.99 -15.74 16.07
CA GLU A 424 29.10 -14.57 15.91
C GLU A 424 29.07 -13.99 14.50
N LEU A 425 29.87 -14.54 13.58
CA LEU A 425 30.02 -14.04 12.22
C LEU A 425 29.55 -15.07 11.20
N PHE A 426 28.92 -14.58 10.14
CA PHE A 426 28.23 -15.37 9.14
C PHE A 426 28.57 -14.90 7.74
N ASN A 427 28.48 -15.80 6.78
CA ASN A 427 28.53 -15.50 5.36
C ASN A 427 27.11 -15.57 4.81
N LEU A 428 26.67 -14.50 4.15
CA LEU A 428 25.38 -14.42 3.45
C LEU A 428 25.63 -14.62 1.95
N ARG A 429 24.94 -15.58 1.35
CA ARG A 429 25.04 -15.85 -0.10
C ARG A 429 23.67 -15.73 -0.74
N VAL A 430 23.53 -14.82 -1.69
CA VAL A 430 22.36 -14.75 -2.58
C VAL A 430 22.63 -15.68 -3.75
N ARG A 431 21.81 -16.72 -3.92
CA ARG A 431 21.94 -17.76 -4.94
C ARG A 431 20.73 -17.78 -5.87
N ALA A 432 20.98 -17.87 -7.15
CA ALA A 432 19.97 -18.17 -8.17
C ALA A 432 19.89 -19.68 -8.39
N ALA A 433 18.69 -20.25 -8.36
CA ALA A 433 18.47 -21.67 -8.65
C ALA A 433 18.83 -22.02 -10.10
N ASN A 434 18.56 -21.09 -11.01
CA ASN A 434 18.99 -21.12 -12.41
C ASN A 434 19.89 -19.91 -12.68
N PRO A 435 20.90 -20.03 -13.58
CA PRO A 435 21.73 -18.91 -13.98
C PRO A 435 20.89 -17.69 -14.38
N LEU A 436 21.29 -16.52 -13.93
CA LEU A 436 20.68 -15.27 -14.35
C LEU A 436 20.85 -15.11 -15.86
N PRO A 437 19.83 -14.59 -16.58
CA PRO A 437 19.92 -14.34 -18.02
C PRO A 437 21.16 -13.52 -18.39
N ALA A 438 21.89 -13.94 -19.43
CA ALA A 438 23.13 -13.27 -19.85
C ALA A 438 22.95 -11.77 -20.13
N GLN A 439 21.77 -11.38 -20.63
CA GLN A 439 21.38 -10.00 -20.88
C GLN A 439 21.33 -9.12 -19.62
N TRP A 440 21.24 -9.69 -18.41
CA TRP A 440 21.31 -8.96 -17.14
C TRP A 440 22.75 -8.79 -16.65
N LEU A 441 23.67 -9.58 -17.18
CA LEU A 441 25.04 -9.70 -16.70
C LEU A 441 26.06 -9.01 -17.61
N SER A 442 25.70 -8.75 -18.87
CA SER A 442 26.63 -8.39 -19.95
C SER A 442 27.42 -7.07 -19.80
N ALA A 443 27.20 -6.24 -18.78
CA ALA A 443 28.16 -5.19 -18.39
C ALA A 443 28.27 -4.98 -16.87
N GLY A 444 27.83 -5.96 -16.07
CA GLY A 444 27.67 -5.78 -14.63
C GLY A 444 26.52 -4.85 -14.26
N ASP A 445 25.50 -4.87 -15.10
CA ASP A 445 24.28 -4.08 -15.04
C ASP A 445 23.36 -4.49 -13.90
N VAL A 446 23.57 -5.68 -13.31
CA VAL A 446 22.86 -6.12 -12.11
C VAL A 446 23.85 -6.38 -10.99
N SER A 447 23.58 -5.76 -9.86
CA SER A 447 24.28 -6.01 -8.60
C SER A 447 23.30 -6.02 -7.45
N CYS A 448 23.70 -6.58 -6.31
CA CYS A 448 22.85 -6.62 -5.13
C CYS A 448 23.62 -6.40 -3.83
N ARG A 449 22.88 -6.09 -2.76
CA ARG A 449 23.35 -6.10 -1.37
C ARG A 449 22.19 -6.23 -0.38
N PRO A 450 22.41 -6.79 0.82
CA PRO A 450 21.47 -6.64 1.93
C PRO A 450 21.23 -5.16 2.26
N ILE A 451 19.97 -4.79 2.53
CA ILE A 451 19.60 -3.38 2.84
C ILE A 451 20.24 -2.85 4.13
N THR A 452 20.71 -3.75 4.99
CA THR A 452 21.42 -3.48 6.25
C THR A 452 22.89 -3.07 6.06
N LEU A 453 23.44 -3.27 4.87
CA LEU A 453 24.81 -2.93 4.50
C LEU A 453 24.88 -1.58 3.77
N ARG A 454 26.07 -0.97 3.77
CA ARG A 454 26.36 0.28 3.03
C ARG A 454 26.56 -0.01 1.55
N GLU A 455 26.53 1.03 0.72
CA GLU A 455 26.69 0.93 -0.74
C GLU A 455 28.03 0.33 -1.18
N THR A 456 29.09 0.54 -0.39
CA THR A 456 30.42 -0.06 -0.64
C THR A 456 30.45 -1.58 -0.60
N TRP A 457 29.41 -2.22 -0.06
CA TRP A 457 29.25 -3.67 -0.03
C TRP A 457 28.50 -4.21 -1.25
N GLN A 458 28.14 -3.38 -2.24
CA GLN A 458 27.46 -3.83 -3.44
C GLN A 458 28.27 -4.92 -4.17
N GLN A 459 27.64 -6.07 -4.44
CA GLN A 459 28.28 -7.20 -5.11
C GLN A 459 27.58 -7.54 -6.42
N LYS A 460 28.35 -7.94 -7.42
CA LYS A 460 27.84 -8.55 -8.65
C LYS A 460 27.69 -10.06 -8.47
N PHE A 461 26.87 -10.70 -9.31
CA PHE A 461 26.77 -12.16 -9.33
C PHE A 461 27.98 -12.77 -10.05
N VAL A 462 28.71 -13.63 -9.35
CA VAL A 462 29.80 -14.47 -9.90
C VAL A 462 29.18 -15.70 -10.54
N ASP A 463 29.75 -16.14 -11.67
CA ASP A 463 29.29 -17.29 -12.46
C ASP A 463 27.78 -17.27 -12.75
N SER A 464 27.23 -16.07 -12.93
CA SER A 464 25.80 -15.83 -13.20
C SER A 464 24.85 -16.34 -12.11
N SER A 465 25.33 -16.69 -10.91
CA SER A 465 24.53 -17.48 -9.96
C SER A 465 24.67 -17.05 -8.50
N THR A 466 25.80 -16.50 -8.06
CA THR A 466 26.02 -16.22 -6.63
C THR A 466 26.62 -14.86 -6.35
N ALA A 467 26.05 -14.12 -5.40
CA ALA A 467 26.68 -12.96 -4.74
C ALA A 467 26.95 -13.29 -3.26
N THR A 468 28.16 -13.00 -2.76
CA THR A 468 28.59 -13.40 -1.41
C THR A 468 29.01 -12.19 -0.59
N PHE A 469 28.56 -12.15 0.66
CA PHE A 469 28.91 -11.12 1.65
C PHE A 469 29.46 -11.85 2.88
N GLN A 470 30.72 -11.58 3.23
CA GLN A 470 31.44 -12.35 4.25
C GLN A 470 31.54 -11.58 5.57
N GLN A 471 31.78 -12.34 6.66
CA GLN A 471 32.08 -11.79 7.99
C GLN A 471 30.99 -10.83 8.51
N LEU A 472 29.73 -11.20 8.29
CA LEU A 472 28.58 -10.43 8.73
C LEU A 472 28.14 -10.86 10.13
N HIS A 473 28.01 -9.90 11.03
CA HIS A 473 27.34 -10.14 12.31
C HIS A 473 25.83 -10.37 12.11
N PHE A 474 25.17 -11.08 13.03
CA PHE A 474 23.77 -11.51 12.85
C PHE A 474 22.78 -10.35 12.60
N ASP A 475 23.06 -9.15 13.14
CA ASP A 475 22.23 -7.95 12.98
C ASP A 475 22.31 -7.33 11.57
N ARG A 476 23.16 -7.87 10.70
CA ARG A 476 23.27 -7.53 9.27
C ARG A 476 22.59 -8.54 8.36
N LEU A 477 22.21 -9.70 8.87
CA LEU A 477 21.49 -10.70 8.08
C LEU A 477 20.05 -10.21 7.85
N THR A 478 19.59 -10.24 6.61
CA THR A 478 18.21 -9.85 6.27
C THR A 478 17.82 -10.50 4.95
N PRO A 479 16.55 -10.89 4.76
CA PRO A 479 16.03 -11.35 3.48
C PRO A 479 15.79 -10.21 2.49
N PHE A 480 15.76 -8.96 2.97
CA PHE A 480 15.60 -7.79 2.11
C PHE A 480 16.92 -7.46 1.38
N ILE A 481 16.97 -7.80 0.09
CA ILE A 481 18.10 -7.54 -0.78
C ILE A 481 17.75 -6.38 -1.72
N LEU A 482 18.57 -5.33 -1.69
CA LEU A 482 18.54 -4.25 -2.66
C LEU A 482 19.22 -4.71 -3.95
N PHE A 483 18.51 -4.68 -5.05
CA PHE A 483 19.05 -4.81 -6.39
C PHE A 483 19.28 -3.43 -7.00
N CYS A 484 20.35 -3.31 -7.76
CA CYS A 484 20.65 -2.17 -8.61
C CYS A 484 20.75 -2.67 -10.04
N VAL A 485 19.94 -2.11 -10.94
CA VAL A 485 19.82 -2.49 -12.34
C VAL A 485 20.08 -1.29 -13.22
N ARG A 486 21.00 -1.42 -14.17
CA ARG A 486 21.29 -0.41 -15.19
C ARG A 486 20.87 -0.91 -16.57
N VAL A 487 20.29 -0.05 -17.39
CA VAL A 487 20.03 -0.32 -18.80
C VAL A 487 20.54 0.82 -19.65
N SER A 488 20.92 0.53 -20.88
CA SER A 488 21.40 1.51 -21.84
C SER A 488 20.78 1.31 -23.22
N ILE A 489 20.57 2.43 -23.91
CA ILE A 489 20.19 2.50 -25.32
C ILE A 489 21.08 3.58 -25.91
N GLU A 490 21.90 3.21 -26.89
CA GLU A 490 22.89 4.11 -27.50
C GLU A 490 23.83 4.70 -26.42
N GLU A 491 23.94 6.02 -26.31
CA GLU A 491 24.79 6.71 -25.31
C GLU A 491 24.05 7.06 -24.02
N ARG A 492 22.75 6.77 -23.91
CA ARG A 492 21.95 7.07 -22.72
C ARG A 492 21.83 5.84 -21.84
N SER A 493 21.99 6.03 -20.53
CA SER A 493 21.78 4.99 -19.53
C SER A 493 20.88 5.46 -18.40
N GLN A 494 20.12 4.54 -17.84
CA GLN A 494 19.31 4.76 -16.65
C GLN A 494 19.54 3.62 -15.66
N GLU A 495 19.38 3.94 -14.38
CA GLU A 495 19.55 3.00 -13.28
C GLU A 495 18.29 2.98 -12.41
N ARG A 496 17.98 1.80 -11.88
CA ARG A 496 16.90 1.60 -10.93
C ARG A 496 17.34 0.73 -9.78
N GLN A 497 16.87 1.11 -8.59
CA GLN A 497 17.10 0.35 -7.37
C GLN A 497 15.77 -0.03 -6.73
N PHE A 498 15.68 -1.28 -6.31
CA PHE A 498 14.48 -1.84 -5.67
C PHE A 498 14.88 -2.98 -4.74
N VAL A 499 14.02 -3.27 -3.77
CA VAL A 499 14.24 -4.32 -2.79
C VAL A 499 13.40 -5.54 -3.14
N VAL A 500 13.94 -6.72 -2.87
CA VAL A 500 13.25 -8.00 -2.97
C VAL A 500 13.38 -8.72 -1.63
N ASN A 501 12.30 -9.30 -1.12
CA ASN A 501 12.26 -10.14 0.08
C ASN A 501 12.49 -11.61 -0.31
N LEU A 502 13.72 -12.08 -0.16
CA LEU A 502 14.12 -13.42 -0.59
C LEU A 502 13.93 -14.47 0.51
N PRO A 503 13.60 -15.74 0.17
CA PRO A 503 13.60 -16.82 1.15
C PRO A 503 15.02 -16.95 1.73
N ILE A 504 15.11 -17.04 3.05
CA ILE A 504 16.37 -17.08 3.77
C ILE A 504 16.47 -18.33 4.63
N GLU A 505 17.55 -19.08 4.45
CA GLU A 505 17.85 -20.32 5.16
C GLU A 505 19.14 -20.17 5.97
N GLY A 506 19.24 -20.90 7.08
CA GLY A 506 20.44 -20.89 7.94
C GLY A 506 20.56 -19.67 8.87
N LEU A 507 19.46 -18.94 9.11
CA LEU A 507 19.45 -17.89 10.14
C LEU A 507 19.67 -18.50 11.54
N PRO A 508 20.40 -17.80 12.44
CA PRO A 508 20.50 -18.21 13.84
C PRO A 508 19.13 -18.25 14.52
N GLU A 509 18.79 -19.34 15.21
CA GLU A 509 17.47 -19.57 15.83
C GLU A 509 17.07 -18.48 16.84
N ASP A 510 18.05 -17.84 17.48
CA ASP A 510 17.85 -16.83 18.50
C ASP A 510 17.96 -15.39 17.97
N ARG A 511 18.15 -15.17 16.66
CA ARG A 511 18.34 -13.85 16.03
C ARG A 511 17.36 -12.80 16.53
N ARG A 512 16.05 -13.07 16.47
CA ARG A 512 15.01 -12.12 16.92
C ARG A 512 15.09 -11.79 18.42
N LYS A 513 15.44 -12.77 19.25
CA LYS A 513 15.62 -12.57 20.69
C LYS A 513 16.87 -11.73 20.94
N ARG A 514 17.97 -11.99 20.23
CA ARG A 514 19.22 -11.23 20.31
C ARG A 514 19.05 -9.80 19.80
N GLU A 515 18.34 -9.58 18.70
CA GLU A 515 18.00 -8.26 18.16
C GLU A 515 17.21 -7.41 19.17
N ALA A 516 16.20 -8.01 19.81
CA ALA A 516 15.43 -7.34 20.86
C ALA A 516 16.30 -6.97 22.09
N LEU A 517 17.15 -7.90 22.54
CA LEU A 517 18.08 -7.64 23.65
C LEU A 517 19.10 -6.54 23.32
N GLN A 518 19.69 -6.56 22.12
CA GLN A 518 20.61 -5.51 21.68
C GLN A 518 19.94 -4.14 21.59
N ALA A 519 18.71 -4.07 21.07
CA ALA A 519 17.96 -2.82 21.00
C ALA A 519 17.73 -2.22 22.40
N VAL A 520 17.41 -3.07 23.39
CA VAL A 520 17.25 -2.66 24.80
C VAL A 520 18.59 -2.27 25.43
N GLN A 521 19.67 -2.98 25.13
CA GLN A 521 21.02 -2.70 25.66
C GLN A 521 21.60 -1.39 25.13
N ARG A 522 21.56 -1.14 23.81
CA ARG A 522 22.00 0.13 23.20
C ARG A 522 21.27 1.32 23.83
N TRP A 523 19.97 1.17 24.10
CA TRP A 523 19.20 2.19 24.79
C TRP A 523 19.64 2.44 26.24
N ARG A 524 20.04 1.40 26.99
CA ARG A 524 20.56 1.57 28.36
C ARG A 524 21.90 2.31 28.38
N VAL A 525 22.73 2.12 27.35
CA VAL A 525 24.06 2.75 27.24
C VAL A 525 23.97 4.22 26.83
N ASP A 526 22.97 4.62 26.05
CA ASP A 526 22.74 6.04 25.65
C ASP A 526 22.19 6.95 26.76
N ARG A 527 22.05 6.45 28.00
CA ARG A 527 21.54 7.23 29.14
C ARG A 527 22.44 8.32 29.74
N PRO A 528 23.77 8.42 29.56
CA PRO A 528 24.51 9.42 30.32
C PRO A 528 24.29 10.87 29.84
N HIS A 529 23.63 11.12 28.70
CA HIS A 529 23.59 12.46 28.09
C HIS A 529 22.18 13.00 27.73
N GLY A 530 21.10 12.43 28.26
CA GLY A 530 19.75 13.01 28.10
C GLY A 530 19.24 13.12 26.65
N ARG A 531 19.88 12.46 25.68
CA ARG A 531 19.43 12.43 24.29
C ARG A 531 18.27 11.45 24.15
N THR A 532 17.20 11.90 23.50
CA THR A 532 16.10 11.02 23.06
C THR A 532 16.70 9.93 22.17
N GLY A 533 16.46 8.65 22.43
CA GLY A 533 16.98 7.57 21.58
C GLY A 533 16.43 7.63 20.15
N TYR A 534 17.12 6.99 19.19
CA TYR A 534 16.82 7.01 17.75
C TYR A 534 15.33 6.83 17.37
N ILE A 535 14.60 5.97 18.08
CA ILE A 535 13.16 5.74 17.88
C ILE A 535 12.33 6.97 18.28
N GLY A 536 12.68 7.64 19.38
CA GLY A 536 11.98 8.83 19.85
C GLY A 536 12.22 10.07 18.97
N LEU A 537 13.42 10.22 18.39
CA LEU A 537 13.67 11.25 17.37
C LEU A 537 12.88 10.98 16.08
N TRP A 538 12.79 9.72 15.65
CA TRP A 538 12.00 9.36 14.46
C TRP A 538 10.53 9.76 14.61
N PHE A 539 9.90 9.43 15.75
CA PHE A 539 8.51 9.81 16.01
C PHE A 539 8.28 11.32 16.12
N ARG A 540 9.27 12.08 16.62
CA ARG A 540 9.18 13.54 16.71
C ARG A 540 9.36 14.22 15.36
N SER A 541 10.31 13.75 14.55
CA SER A 541 10.60 14.29 13.20
C SER A 541 9.53 13.94 12.16
N HIS A 542 8.82 12.82 12.33
CA HIS A 542 7.78 12.38 11.39
C HIS A 542 6.35 12.71 11.87
N ARG A 543 6.23 13.54 12.91
CA ARG A 543 4.96 13.87 13.58
C ARG A 543 3.98 14.61 12.65
N ARG A 544 4.47 15.56 11.84
CA ARG A 544 3.64 16.30 10.87
C ARG A 544 3.39 15.53 9.57
N ALA A 545 4.33 14.68 9.14
CA ALA A 545 4.12 13.73 8.03
C ALA A 545 3.06 12.66 8.35
N SER A 546 2.73 12.48 9.63
CA SER A 546 1.89 11.38 10.10
C SER A 546 0.40 11.67 10.16
N ASP A 547 -0.14 12.86 9.91
CA ASP A 547 -1.60 13.12 10.11
C ASP A 547 -2.52 12.35 9.16
N ARG A 548 -2.08 12.00 7.94
CA ARG A 548 -2.87 11.15 7.00
C ARG A 548 -2.70 9.67 7.29
N LEU A 549 -1.47 9.20 7.54
CA LEU A 549 -1.21 7.85 8.05
C LEU A 549 -1.93 7.63 9.38
N ARG A 550 -2.02 8.65 10.24
CA ARG A 550 -2.82 8.68 11.47
C ARG A 550 -4.31 8.65 11.18
N ARG A 551 -4.82 9.27 10.13
CA ARG A 551 -6.24 9.16 9.73
C ARG A 551 -6.57 7.80 9.14
N CYS A 552 -5.73 7.23 8.28
CA CYS A 552 -5.88 5.85 7.81
C CYS A 552 -5.74 4.86 8.96
N ALA A 553 -4.78 5.08 9.86
CA ALA A 553 -4.64 4.35 11.12
C ALA A 553 -5.84 4.55 12.06
N ALA A 554 -6.36 5.77 12.21
CA ALA A 554 -7.54 6.05 13.03
C ALA A 554 -8.76 5.31 12.48
N ALA A 555 -8.94 5.40 11.16
CA ALA A 555 -9.94 4.66 10.42
C ALA A 555 -9.70 3.15 10.47
N ALA A 556 -8.48 2.66 10.70
CA ALA A 556 -8.17 1.25 10.88
C ALA A 556 -8.28 0.76 12.34
N VAL A 557 -8.25 1.65 13.35
CA VAL A 557 -8.07 1.25 14.76
C VAL A 557 -9.24 1.63 15.67
N SER A 558 -9.99 2.69 15.36
CA SER A 558 -11.09 3.15 16.24
C SER A 558 -12.41 2.43 15.92
N PRO A 559 -12.97 1.59 16.81
CA PRO A 559 -14.34 1.10 16.67
C PRO A 559 -15.31 2.25 16.95
N ARG A 560 -16.39 2.40 16.17
CA ARG A 560 -17.51 3.24 16.62
C ARG A 560 -17.96 2.72 17.99
N ALA A 561 -18.02 3.61 18.98
CA ALA A 561 -18.68 3.29 20.23
C ALA A 561 -20.14 2.97 19.89
N THR A 562 -20.51 1.69 19.96
CA THR A 562 -21.89 1.24 19.84
C THR A 562 -22.74 2.04 20.82
N ARG A 563 -23.55 2.97 20.30
CA ARG A 563 -24.63 3.56 21.09
C ARG A 563 -25.65 2.43 21.29
N VAL A 564 -25.59 1.82 22.46
CA VAL A 564 -26.70 1.01 22.96
C VAL A 564 -27.92 1.93 22.98
N PRO A 565 -29.04 1.59 22.31
CA PRO A 565 -30.25 2.39 22.43
C PRO A 565 -30.69 2.36 23.88
N ASP A 566 -30.81 3.54 24.48
CA ASP A 566 -31.32 3.74 25.83
C ASP A 566 -32.76 3.24 25.84
N VAL A 567 -32.99 2.02 26.36
CA VAL A 567 -34.33 1.51 26.60
C VAL A 567 -34.86 2.31 27.78
N GLY A 568 -35.55 3.41 27.46
CA GLY A 568 -36.21 4.26 28.43
C GLY A 568 -37.17 3.43 29.28
N SER A 569 -36.79 3.21 30.54
CA SER A 569 -37.69 2.73 31.58
C SER A 569 -38.68 3.84 31.91
N GLY A 570 -39.73 3.94 31.10
CA GLY A 570 -40.91 4.75 31.40
C GLY A 570 -41.76 4.06 32.46
N THR A 571 -41.45 4.29 33.74
CA THR A 571 -42.40 4.05 34.82
C THR A 571 -43.46 5.14 34.77
N SER A 572 -44.64 4.80 34.23
CA SER A 572 -45.82 5.64 34.28
C SER A 572 -46.40 5.67 35.69
N GLU A 573 -46.22 6.77 36.41
CA GLU A 573 -47.15 7.13 37.50
C GLU A 573 -48.43 7.66 36.87
N ARG A 574 -49.48 6.83 36.86
CA ARG A 574 -50.85 7.30 36.65
C ARG A 574 -51.43 7.72 38.00
N SER A 575 -51.64 9.02 38.12
CA SER A 575 -52.55 9.62 39.10
C SER A 575 -54.00 9.19 38.82
N THR A 576 -54.67 8.71 39.86
CA THR A 576 -56.12 8.50 39.88
C THR A 576 -56.71 9.21 41.10
N SER A 577 -57.49 10.27 40.84
CA SER A 577 -58.57 10.77 41.72
C SER A 577 -59.60 11.45 40.81
N HIS A 578 -60.53 10.69 40.23
CA HIS A 578 -61.92 10.49 40.68
C HIS A 578 -62.83 11.73 40.51
N ALA A 579 -63.41 11.86 39.31
CA ALA A 579 -64.80 12.21 38.98
C ALA A 579 -64.88 12.48 37.47
#